data_AF-A0A6C1RIV7-F1
#
_entry.id   AF-A0A6C1RIV7-F1
#
_cell.length_a   1.000
_cell.length_b   1.000
_cell.length_c   1.000
_cell.angle_alpha   90.00
_cell.angle_beta   90.00
_cell.angle_gamma   90.00
#
_symmetry.space_group_name_H-M   'P 1'
#
loop_
_entity.id
_entity.type
_entity.pdbx_description
1 polymer ?
#
loop_
_entity_poly.entity_id
_entity_poly.type
_entity_poly.pdbx_seq_one_letter_code
_entity_poly.pdbx_strand_id
1 'polypeptide(L)'
;MTTNQGIHGAQDTANMLYQAGSSAAVATEDWKSPAFKEYFLDWAKAAQTARALAQMRIAVFGRMKGMGDIVGNDEMLLRLIGPEATYEGIGDVYKLMEKVSDSDIDAGIAEDRKNFEIASDLPAASHRYAMRMQLGFERFMSERGFHGFSSNFDVFQEDGRFEQIPMLAASNLMAKGYAYSNEGDVHAAVLVGAGHVLVGDAHFTEMYSLDFEKDSALMSHMGEGNWKIARKDRPLKLIDRELEIGGLGNPPTVVFSAQPGPGTLVSLATLPDTDYRLVTAHGEVLDTEEYPDVPMPYFHFRPQSGIRQSMDRWMLVGGTHHQVLTLGGYARRWELLCDILQIEHVAV
;
A
#
# COMPACT_ATOMS: atom_id res chain seq x y z
N MET A 1 46.03 14.96 16.89
CA MET A 1 45.19 16.17 16.75
C MET A 1 44.97 16.51 15.28
N THR A 2 46.01 16.58 14.45
CA THR A 2 45.92 16.98 13.02
C THR A 2 45.32 15.94 12.06
N THR A 3 45.24 14.66 12.42
CA THR A 3 44.75 13.59 11.54
C THR A 3 43.28 13.22 11.75
N ASN A 4 42.74 13.40 12.97
CA ASN A 4 41.39 12.98 13.35
C ASN A 4 40.51 14.20 13.65
N GLN A 5 40.47 15.13 12.69
CA GLN A 5 39.79 16.41 12.83
C GLN A 5 38.56 16.54 11.93
N GLY A 6 37.95 15.40 11.57
CA GLY A 6 36.86 15.31 10.61
C GLY A 6 35.64 16.18 10.93
N ILE A 7 35.40 16.50 12.21
CA ILE A 7 34.22 17.28 12.62
C ILE A 7 34.21 18.69 12.04
N HIS A 8 35.32 19.43 12.03
CA HIS A 8 35.31 20.78 11.45
C HIS A 8 35.20 20.76 9.92
N GLY A 9 35.70 19.71 9.27
CA GLY A 9 35.58 19.53 7.82
C GLY A 9 34.17 19.16 7.41
N ALA A 10 33.50 18.33 8.22
CA ALA A 10 32.09 18.02 8.05
C ALA A 10 31.20 19.26 8.26
N GLN A 11 31.50 20.09 9.26
CA GLN A 11 30.79 21.36 9.50
C GLN A 11 30.95 22.34 8.32
N ASP A 12 32.17 22.51 7.80
CA ASP A 12 32.45 23.35 6.63
C ASP A 12 31.69 22.84 5.38
N THR A 13 31.78 21.55 5.10
CA THR A 13 31.08 20.91 3.97
C THR A 13 29.56 21.02 4.10
N ALA A 14 29.01 20.77 5.29
CA ALA A 14 27.57 20.89 5.54
C ALA A 14 27.08 22.34 5.37
N ASN A 15 27.88 23.33 5.77
CA ASN A 15 27.57 24.73 5.53
C ASN A 15 27.52 25.05 4.02
N MET A 16 28.48 24.56 3.24
CA MET A 16 28.48 24.73 1.78
C MET A 16 27.29 24.05 1.10
N LEU A 17 26.93 22.83 1.51
CA LEU A 17 25.76 22.11 0.99
C LEU A 17 24.45 22.85 1.30
N TYR A 18 24.31 23.37 2.52
CA TYR A 18 23.16 24.17 2.92
C TYR A 18 23.04 25.44 2.06
N GLN A 19 24.15 26.17 1.86
CA GLN A 19 24.16 27.36 1.00
C GLN A 19 23.80 27.03 -0.47
N ALA A 20 24.15 25.83 -0.93
CA ALA A 20 23.82 25.36 -2.28
C ALA A 20 22.36 24.87 -2.42
N GLY A 21 21.56 24.90 -1.35
CA GLY A 21 20.18 24.40 -1.35
C GLY A 21 20.08 22.87 -1.39
N SER A 22 21.14 22.15 -1.02
CA SER A 22 21.15 20.69 -0.96
C SER A 22 20.62 20.19 0.37
N SER A 23 19.56 19.38 0.35
CA SER A 23 19.03 18.66 1.52
C SER A 23 19.85 17.39 1.79
N ALA A 24 21.04 17.54 2.36
CA ALA A 24 21.89 16.40 2.68
C ALA A 24 21.41 15.66 3.95
N ALA A 25 21.39 14.34 3.92
CA ALA A 25 21.23 13.54 5.13
C ALA A 25 22.50 13.63 5.98
N VAL A 26 22.35 13.97 7.26
CA VAL A 26 23.46 14.16 8.20
C VAL A 26 23.26 13.27 9.42
N ALA A 27 24.28 12.47 9.74
CA ALA A 27 24.34 11.68 10.97
C ALA A 27 25.68 11.86 11.67
N THR A 28 25.64 11.99 13.00
CA THR A 28 26.83 12.07 13.87
C THR A 28 26.84 10.85 14.78
N GLU A 29 27.71 9.89 14.48
CA GLU A 29 27.82 8.62 15.19
C GLU A 29 29.25 8.07 15.12
N ASP A 30 29.58 7.08 15.97
CA ASP A 30 30.72 6.20 15.70
C ASP A 30 30.34 5.27 14.52
N TRP A 31 31.13 5.24 13.46
CA TRP A 31 30.86 4.44 12.25
C TRP A 31 30.76 2.92 12.51
N LYS A 32 31.22 2.44 13.67
CA LYS A 32 31.07 1.04 14.10
C LYS A 32 29.84 0.81 14.97
N SER A 33 29.19 1.87 15.45
CA SER A 33 28.06 1.76 16.38
C SER A 33 26.87 1.07 15.71
N PRO A 34 26.04 0.35 16.50
CA PRO A 34 24.74 -0.10 16.03
C PRO A 34 23.87 1.04 15.50
N ALA A 35 23.90 2.20 16.15
CA ALA A 35 23.12 3.38 15.77
C ALA A 35 23.49 3.91 14.38
N PHE A 36 24.79 3.95 14.02
CA PHE A 36 25.22 4.33 12.68
C PHE A 36 24.71 3.35 11.63
N LYS A 37 24.81 2.04 11.90
CA LYS A 37 24.36 0.99 10.96
C LYS A 37 22.86 1.07 10.74
N GLU A 38 22.08 1.26 11.80
CA GLU A 38 20.63 1.42 11.74
C GLU A 38 20.23 2.65 10.92
N TYR A 39 20.79 3.83 11.24
CA TYR A 39 20.54 5.05 10.48
C TYR A 39 20.92 4.89 8.99
N PHE A 40 22.11 4.34 8.71
CA PHE A 40 22.55 4.14 7.33
C PHE A 40 21.64 3.20 6.56
N LEU A 41 21.16 2.12 7.18
CA LEU A 41 20.23 1.19 6.55
C LEU A 41 18.88 1.85 6.26
N ASP A 42 18.34 2.64 7.18
CA ASP A 42 17.09 3.37 6.99
C ASP A 42 17.21 4.40 5.87
N TRP A 43 18.30 5.18 5.85
CA TRP A 43 18.59 6.12 4.78
C TRP A 43 18.80 5.43 3.42
N ALA A 44 19.54 4.33 3.39
CA ALA A 44 19.77 3.57 2.16
C ALA A 44 18.48 2.96 1.62
N LYS A 45 17.54 2.57 2.49
CA LYS A 45 16.20 2.11 2.10
C LYS A 45 15.36 3.26 1.55
N ALA A 46 15.34 4.42 2.19
CA ALA A 46 14.65 5.61 1.66
C ALA A 46 15.19 6.01 0.28
N ALA A 47 16.50 6.03 0.09
CA ALA A 47 17.13 6.34 -1.20
C ALA A 47 16.80 5.28 -2.29
N GLN A 48 16.77 4.00 -1.94
CA GLN A 48 16.32 2.94 -2.84
C GLN A 48 14.85 3.12 -3.25
N THR A 49 13.99 3.50 -2.30
CA THR A 49 12.57 3.76 -2.57
C THR A 49 12.37 4.95 -3.48
N ALA A 50 13.08 6.07 -3.25
CA ALA A 50 13.05 7.22 -4.16
C ALA A 50 13.46 6.83 -5.58
N ARG A 51 14.49 5.98 -5.73
CA ARG A 51 14.90 5.46 -7.04
C ARG A 51 13.82 4.57 -7.67
N ALA A 52 13.18 3.70 -6.89
CA ALA A 52 12.11 2.83 -7.38
C ALA A 52 10.89 3.64 -7.81
N LEU A 53 10.50 4.67 -7.05
CA LEU A 53 9.42 5.59 -7.38
C LEU A 53 9.64 6.29 -8.71
N ALA A 54 10.86 6.77 -8.98
CA ALA A 54 11.22 7.38 -10.27
C ALA A 54 11.13 6.45 -11.49
N GLN A 55 10.97 5.14 -11.28
CA GLN A 55 10.78 4.15 -12.35
C GLN A 55 9.39 3.51 -12.30
N MET A 56 8.58 3.87 -11.31
CA MET A 56 7.29 3.25 -11.05
C MET A 56 6.26 3.69 -12.09
N ARG A 57 5.42 2.75 -12.49
CA ARG A 57 4.33 2.97 -13.44
C ARG A 57 3.09 2.28 -12.91
N ILE A 58 2.00 3.01 -12.75
CA ILE A 58 0.74 2.51 -12.21
C ILE A 58 -0.33 2.59 -13.29
N ALA A 59 -0.99 1.46 -13.56
CA ALA A 59 -2.16 1.43 -14.44
C ALA A 59 -3.40 1.85 -13.67
N VAL A 60 -4.16 2.82 -14.17
CA VAL A 60 -5.40 3.31 -13.54
C VAL A 60 -6.58 2.95 -14.43
N PHE A 61 -7.47 2.10 -13.92
CA PHE A 61 -8.69 1.66 -14.60
C PHE A 61 -9.89 2.42 -14.04
N GLY A 62 -10.12 3.62 -14.59
CA GLY A 62 -11.15 4.53 -14.11
C GLY A 62 -10.86 5.07 -12.71
N ARG A 63 -11.68 6.03 -12.28
CA ARG A 63 -11.64 6.63 -10.95
C ARG A 63 -13.05 6.84 -10.44
N MET A 64 -13.26 6.65 -9.14
CA MET A 64 -14.56 6.86 -8.51
C MET A 64 -14.97 8.33 -8.61
N LYS A 65 -16.25 8.55 -8.92
CA LYS A 65 -16.82 9.90 -9.07
C LYS A 65 -17.23 10.43 -7.70
N GLY A 66 -16.92 11.69 -7.42
CA GLY A 66 -17.36 12.37 -6.18
C GLY A 66 -16.48 12.11 -4.95
N MET A 67 -15.41 11.32 -5.09
CA MET A 67 -14.43 11.10 -4.03
C MET A 67 -13.27 12.07 -4.21
N GLY A 68 -13.18 13.06 -3.31
CA GLY A 68 -12.32 14.23 -3.51
C GLY A 68 -10.85 14.03 -3.13
N ASP A 69 -10.56 13.17 -2.16
CA ASP A 69 -9.21 13.00 -1.60
C ASP A 69 -8.32 12.05 -2.41
N ILE A 70 -8.91 11.26 -3.31
CA ILE A 70 -8.17 10.44 -4.29
C ILE A 70 -7.80 11.22 -5.57
N VAL A 71 -8.23 12.48 -5.68
CA VAL A 71 -7.98 13.34 -6.85
C VAL A 71 -6.73 14.17 -6.60
N GLY A 72 -5.78 14.09 -7.55
CA GLY A 72 -4.56 14.89 -7.52
C GLY A 72 -4.10 15.29 -8.90
N ASN A 73 -2.88 15.84 -8.97
CA ASN A 73 -2.25 16.28 -10.21
C ASN A 73 -1.16 15.27 -10.61
N ASP A 74 -1.46 14.43 -11.61
CA ASP A 74 -0.55 13.38 -12.08
C ASP A 74 0.77 13.92 -12.66
N GLU A 75 0.76 15.11 -13.28
CA GLU A 75 2.01 15.76 -13.73
C GLU A 75 2.90 16.06 -12.53
N MET A 76 2.30 16.51 -11.44
CA MET A 76 3.04 16.86 -10.25
C MET A 76 3.51 15.62 -9.48
N LEU A 77 2.71 14.57 -9.44
CA LEU A 77 3.12 13.25 -8.93
C LEU A 77 4.39 12.77 -9.62
N LEU A 78 4.42 12.85 -10.96
CA LEU A 78 5.57 12.47 -11.76
C LEU A 78 6.79 13.36 -11.49
N ARG A 79 6.60 14.68 -11.34
CA ARG A 79 7.71 15.63 -11.20
C ARG A 79 8.34 15.66 -9.81
N LEU A 80 7.55 15.50 -8.75
CA LEU A 80 8.03 15.55 -7.36
C LEU A 80 8.38 14.16 -6.82
N ILE A 81 7.51 13.18 -7.05
CA ILE A 81 7.63 11.84 -6.44
C ILE A 81 8.23 10.85 -7.43
N GLY A 82 7.90 10.95 -8.73
CA GLY A 82 8.49 10.13 -9.79
C GLY A 82 7.58 9.12 -10.51
N PRO A 83 6.51 8.56 -9.91
CA PRO A 83 5.67 7.58 -10.58
C PRO A 83 4.88 8.14 -11.77
N GLU A 84 4.76 7.34 -12.82
CA GLU A 84 3.86 7.61 -13.94
C GLU A 84 2.50 6.96 -13.69
N ALA A 85 1.43 7.78 -13.71
CA ALA A 85 0.05 7.30 -13.73
C ALA A 85 -0.42 7.15 -15.19
N THR A 86 -0.79 5.94 -15.62
CA THR A 86 -1.29 5.69 -16.97
C THR A 86 -2.72 5.19 -16.92
N TYR A 87 -3.64 5.95 -17.54
CA TYR A 87 -5.05 5.58 -17.59
C TYR A 87 -5.30 4.61 -18.75
N GLU A 88 -5.74 3.41 -18.39
CA GLU A 88 -5.85 2.26 -19.30
C GLU A 88 -7.29 1.78 -19.41
N GLY A 89 -7.63 1.17 -20.55
CA GLY A 89 -8.93 0.56 -20.76
C GLY A 89 -8.97 -0.85 -20.18
N ILE A 90 -9.97 -1.16 -19.34
CA ILE A 90 -10.08 -2.46 -18.69
C ILE A 90 -10.24 -3.64 -19.68
N GLY A 91 -10.77 -3.36 -20.87
CA GLY A 91 -10.95 -4.36 -21.92
C GLY A 91 -9.67 -5.03 -22.41
N ASP A 92 -8.49 -4.43 -22.23
CA ASP A 92 -7.22 -5.07 -22.57
C ASP A 92 -6.82 -6.17 -21.57
N VAL A 93 -7.20 -6.01 -20.30
CA VAL A 93 -7.08 -7.08 -19.30
C VAL A 93 -8.00 -8.25 -19.67
N TYR A 94 -9.24 -7.96 -20.09
CA TYR A 94 -10.18 -9.00 -20.52
C TYR A 94 -9.63 -9.85 -21.69
N LYS A 95 -9.06 -9.21 -22.72
CA LYS A 95 -8.44 -9.93 -23.84
C LYS A 95 -7.29 -10.85 -23.40
N LEU A 96 -6.59 -10.52 -22.32
CA LEU A 96 -5.54 -11.35 -21.76
C LEU A 96 -6.12 -12.50 -20.93
N MET A 97 -7.22 -12.28 -20.21
CA MET A 97 -7.98 -13.33 -19.50
C MET A 97 -8.45 -14.44 -20.46
N GLU A 98 -8.92 -14.08 -21.65
CA GLU A 98 -9.34 -15.04 -22.69
C GLU A 98 -8.20 -15.94 -23.19
N LYS A 99 -6.94 -15.49 -23.02
CA LYS A 99 -5.73 -16.23 -23.44
C LYS A 99 -5.10 -17.04 -22.30
N VAL A 100 -5.71 -17.05 -21.12
CA VAL A 100 -5.22 -17.85 -19.98
C VAL A 100 -5.62 -19.31 -20.19
N SER A 101 -4.65 -20.22 -20.11
CA SER A 101 -4.87 -21.66 -20.24
C SER A 101 -5.44 -22.26 -18.96
N ASP A 102 -6.13 -23.40 -19.08
CA ASP A 102 -6.61 -24.13 -17.91
C ASP A 102 -5.47 -24.64 -17.02
N SER A 103 -4.31 -24.96 -17.60
CA SER A 103 -3.13 -25.39 -16.83
C SER A 103 -2.60 -24.29 -15.92
N ASP A 104 -2.61 -23.03 -16.38
CA ASP A 104 -2.15 -21.90 -15.57
C ASP A 104 -3.13 -21.61 -14.43
N ILE A 105 -4.44 -21.76 -14.70
CA ILE A 105 -5.49 -21.64 -13.69
C ILE A 105 -5.36 -22.74 -12.64
N ASP A 106 -5.14 -23.99 -13.07
CA ASP A 106 -4.96 -25.13 -12.17
C ASP A 106 -3.73 -24.94 -11.27
N ALA A 107 -2.62 -24.44 -11.83
CA ALA A 107 -1.42 -24.12 -11.07
C ALA A 107 -1.67 -22.99 -10.04
N GLY A 108 -2.39 -21.95 -10.42
CA GLY A 108 -2.77 -20.86 -9.51
C GLY A 108 -3.67 -21.33 -8.37
N ILE A 109 -4.70 -22.14 -8.66
CA ILE A 109 -5.57 -22.72 -7.63
C ILE A 109 -4.78 -23.66 -6.71
N ALA A 110 -3.83 -24.43 -7.24
CA ALA A 110 -2.96 -25.26 -6.42
C ALA A 110 -2.08 -24.42 -5.47
N GLU A 111 -1.69 -23.22 -5.87
CA GLU A 111 -0.98 -22.27 -5.00
C GLU A 111 -1.90 -21.67 -3.94
N ASP A 112 -3.13 -21.27 -4.30
CA ASP A 112 -4.12 -20.81 -3.33
C ASP A 112 -4.40 -21.87 -2.25
N ARG A 113 -4.48 -23.16 -2.63
CA ARG A 113 -4.65 -24.28 -1.69
C ARG A 113 -3.48 -24.49 -0.72
N LYS A 114 -2.28 -23.98 -1.05
CA LYS A 114 -1.13 -24.02 -0.12
C LYS A 114 -1.17 -22.87 0.87
N ASN A 115 -1.71 -21.73 0.46
CA ASN A 115 -1.70 -20.50 1.24
C ASN A 115 -2.98 -20.32 2.07
N PHE A 116 -4.11 -20.87 1.63
CA PHE A 116 -5.43 -20.60 2.20
C PHE A 116 -6.19 -21.87 2.60
N GLU A 117 -6.94 -21.75 3.68
CA GLU A 117 -8.09 -22.60 3.97
C GLU A 117 -9.27 -22.15 3.11
N ILE A 118 -9.55 -22.91 2.05
CA ILE A 118 -10.62 -22.58 1.10
C ILE A 118 -11.96 -23.04 1.67
N ALA A 119 -12.92 -22.14 1.76
CA ALA A 119 -14.26 -22.43 2.24
C ALA A 119 -14.95 -23.48 1.35
N SER A 120 -15.68 -24.41 1.98
CA SER A 120 -16.30 -25.54 1.29
C SER A 120 -17.46 -25.13 0.37
N ASP A 121 -18.04 -23.96 0.62
CA ASP A 121 -19.11 -23.35 -0.16
C ASP A 121 -18.61 -22.43 -1.27
N LEU A 122 -17.29 -22.17 -1.37
CA LEU A 122 -16.72 -21.39 -2.47
C LEU A 122 -16.94 -22.10 -3.81
N PRO A 123 -17.74 -21.54 -4.74
CA PRO A 123 -18.01 -22.21 -6.01
C PRO A 123 -16.72 -22.35 -6.83
N ALA A 124 -16.40 -23.57 -7.25
CA ALA A 124 -15.18 -23.84 -8.02
C ALA A 124 -15.10 -22.99 -9.31
N ALA A 125 -16.24 -22.71 -9.96
CA ALA A 125 -16.30 -21.84 -11.13
C ALA A 125 -15.91 -20.38 -10.81
N SER A 126 -16.40 -19.84 -9.69
CA SER A 126 -16.05 -18.49 -9.21
C SER A 126 -14.55 -18.38 -8.93
N HIS A 127 -13.99 -19.36 -8.21
CA HIS A 127 -12.55 -19.40 -7.93
C HIS A 127 -11.70 -19.49 -9.21
N ARG A 128 -12.09 -20.32 -10.18
CA ARG A 128 -11.42 -20.41 -11.48
C ARG A 128 -11.47 -19.09 -12.25
N TYR A 129 -12.61 -18.41 -12.26
CA TYR A 129 -12.75 -17.13 -12.94
C TYR A 129 -11.91 -16.05 -12.24
N ALA A 130 -11.81 -16.06 -10.90
CA ALA A 130 -10.93 -15.15 -10.15
C ALA A 130 -9.45 -15.36 -10.46
N MET A 131 -9.01 -16.63 -10.54
CA MET A 131 -7.65 -16.95 -10.94
C MET A 131 -7.36 -16.52 -12.40
N ARG A 132 -8.33 -16.71 -13.31
CA ARG A 132 -8.23 -16.22 -14.69
C ARG A 132 -8.07 -14.70 -14.73
N MET A 133 -8.86 -13.97 -13.94
CA MET A 133 -8.79 -12.52 -13.82
C MET A 133 -7.42 -12.07 -13.28
N GLN A 134 -6.95 -12.69 -12.19
CA GLN A 134 -5.62 -12.43 -11.63
C GLN A 134 -4.51 -12.61 -12.67
N LEU A 135 -4.50 -13.72 -13.40
CA LEU A 135 -3.50 -13.99 -14.44
C LEU A 135 -3.61 -13.00 -15.61
N GLY A 136 -4.82 -12.53 -15.93
CA GLY A 136 -5.05 -11.45 -16.89
C GLY A 136 -4.38 -10.14 -16.47
N PHE A 137 -4.60 -9.71 -15.22
CA PHE A 137 -3.94 -8.52 -14.66
C PHE A 137 -2.42 -8.68 -14.57
N GLU A 138 -1.93 -9.84 -14.12
CA GLU A 138 -0.50 -10.10 -14.01
C GLU A 138 0.21 -10.07 -15.37
N ARG A 139 -0.40 -10.67 -16.40
CA ARG A 139 0.10 -10.58 -17.78
C ARG A 139 0.04 -9.15 -18.30
N PHE A 140 -1.05 -8.44 -18.05
CA PHE A 140 -1.19 -7.03 -18.46
C PHE A 140 -0.06 -6.17 -17.91
N MET A 141 0.19 -6.28 -16.60
CA MET A 141 1.23 -5.50 -15.94
C MET A 141 2.63 -5.90 -16.41
N SER A 142 2.93 -7.20 -16.46
CA SER A 142 4.25 -7.67 -16.85
C SER A 142 4.59 -7.41 -18.33
N GLU A 143 3.65 -7.58 -19.26
CA GLU A 143 3.86 -7.30 -20.69
C GLU A 143 4.05 -5.79 -20.97
N ARG A 144 3.44 -4.93 -20.15
CA ARG A 144 3.47 -3.46 -20.34
C ARG A 144 4.42 -2.74 -19.39
N GLY A 145 5.06 -3.44 -18.46
CA GLY A 145 5.99 -2.84 -17.49
C GLY A 145 5.31 -1.95 -16.46
N PHE A 146 4.13 -2.34 -15.98
CA PHE A 146 3.48 -1.72 -14.81
C PHE A 146 3.92 -2.39 -13.52
N HIS A 147 4.07 -1.58 -12.47
CA HIS A 147 4.47 -2.00 -11.13
C HIS A 147 3.27 -2.19 -10.20
N GLY A 148 2.07 -1.85 -10.66
CA GLY A 148 0.83 -1.97 -9.92
C GLY A 148 -0.35 -1.38 -10.68
N PHE A 149 -1.51 -1.46 -10.07
CA PHE A 149 -2.73 -0.89 -10.65
C PHE A 149 -3.68 -0.36 -9.58
N SER A 150 -4.55 0.55 -10.00
CA SER A 150 -5.75 0.92 -9.26
C SER A 150 -6.97 0.78 -10.17
N SER A 151 -8.12 0.39 -9.62
CA SER A 151 -9.34 0.21 -10.41
C SER A 151 -10.56 0.70 -9.67
N ASN A 152 -11.39 1.53 -10.31
CA ASN A 152 -12.76 1.74 -9.84
C ASN A 152 -13.60 0.49 -10.12
N PHE A 153 -14.34 0.00 -9.11
CA PHE A 153 -15.22 -1.18 -9.25
C PHE A 153 -16.31 -1.01 -10.34
N ASP A 154 -16.75 0.21 -10.66
CA ASP A 154 -17.76 0.44 -11.70
C ASP A 154 -17.29 0.00 -13.09
N VAL A 155 -15.98 0.08 -13.37
CA VAL A 155 -15.46 -0.18 -14.73
C VAL A 155 -15.68 -1.61 -15.19
N PHE A 156 -15.79 -2.56 -14.25
CA PHE A 156 -16.02 -3.98 -14.56
C PHE A 156 -17.46 -4.21 -15.01
N GLN A 157 -18.42 -3.60 -14.32
CA GLN A 157 -19.84 -3.68 -14.68
C GLN A 157 -20.14 -2.87 -15.94
N GLU A 158 -19.60 -1.66 -16.06
CA GLU A 158 -19.76 -0.79 -17.23
C GLU A 158 -19.21 -1.42 -18.52
N ASP A 159 -18.12 -2.19 -18.42
CA ASP A 159 -17.58 -2.95 -19.56
C ASP A 159 -18.51 -4.10 -20.00
N GLY A 160 -19.28 -4.68 -19.06
CA GLY A 160 -20.34 -5.65 -19.33
C GLY A 160 -19.88 -7.09 -19.62
N ARG A 161 -18.57 -7.35 -19.64
CA ARG A 161 -18.01 -8.69 -19.88
C ARG A 161 -17.46 -9.37 -18.64
N PHE A 162 -17.22 -8.62 -17.57
CA PHE A 162 -16.67 -9.16 -16.34
C PHE A 162 -17.76 -9.76 -15.45
N GLU A 163 -17.47 -10.90 -14.81
CA GLU A 163 -18.41 -11.59 -13.93
C GLU A 163 -18.26 -11.21 -12.45
N GLN A 164 -17.15 -10.56 -12.06
CA GLN A 164 -16.82 -10.16 -10.67
C GLN A 164 -15.72 -9.09 -10.68
N ILE A 165 -15.48 -8.47 -9.54
CA ILE A 165 -14.40 -7.50 -9.29
C ILE A 165 -13.11 -8.20 -8.78
N PRO A 166 -11.90 -7.60 -8.92
CA PRO A 166 -10.63 -8.30 -8.75
C PRO A 166 -10.16 -8.49 -7.28
N MET A 167 -11.00 -8.93 -6.33
CA MET A 167 -10.60 -9.03 -4.92
C MET A 167 -9.43 -10.00 -4.68
N LEU A 168 -9.53 -11.24 -5.15
CA LEU A 168 -8.44 -12.22 -5.03
C LEU A 168 -7.19 -11.76 -5.79
N ALA A 169 -7.37 -11.20 -6.98
CA ALA A 169 -6.28 -10.70 -7.81
C ALA A 169 -5.51 -9.59 -7.09
N ALA A 170 -6.20 -8.58 -6.53
CA ALA A 170 -5.59 -7.50 -5.77
C ALA A 170 -4.79 -8.04 -4.57
N SER A 171 -5.36 -8.93 -3.78
CA SER A 171 -4.72 -9.53 -2.60
C SER A 171 -3.46 -10.33 -2.96
N ASN A 172 -3.55 -11.22 -3.96
CA ASN A 172 -2.43 -12.05 -4.39
C ASN A 172 -1.33 -11.24 -5.09
N LEU A 173 -1.69 -10.22 -5.89
CA LEU A 173 -0.72 -9.36 -6.57
C LEU A 173 0.00 -8.43 -5.58
N MET A 174 -0.70 -7.89 -4.57
CA MET A 174 -0.05 -7.20 -3.47
C MET A 174 0.95 -8.10 -2.74
N ALA A 175 0.57 -9.35 -2.45
CA ALA A 175 1.47 -10.33 -1.82
C ALA A 175 2.66 -10.75 -2.70
N LYS A 176 2.59 -10.50 -4.02
CA LYS A 176 3.71 -10.64 -4.97
C LYS A 176 4.56 -9.37 -5.10
N GLY A 177 4.21 -8.29 -4.39
CA GLY A 177 4.93 -7.02 -4.40
C GLY A 177 4.44 -6.00 -5.43
N TYR A 178 3.32 -6.25 -6.12
CA TYR A 178 2.68 -5.22 -6.94
C TYR A 178 2.04 -4.15 -6.04
N ALA A 179 2.10 -2.90 -6.51
CA ALA A 179 1.33 -1.81 -5.95
C ALA A 179 -0.17 -2.01 -6.24
N TYR A 180 -1.01 -1.64 -5.29
CA TYR A 180 -2.46 -1.69 -5.44
C TYR A 180 -3.14 -0.62 -4.60
N SER A 181 -4.27 -0.13 -5.10
CA SER A 181 -5.33 0.55 -4.35
C SER A 181 -6.65 0.33 -5.06
N ASN A 182 -7.76 0.64 -4.41
CA ASN A 182 -9.07 0.63 -5.06
C ASN A 182 -9.45 2.04 -5.58
N GLU A 183 -10.57 2.12 -6.30
CA GLU A 183 -11.32 3.33 -6.63
C GLU A 183 -10.60 4.30 -7.56
N GLY A 184 -9.50 3.86 -8.16
CA GLY A 184 -8.64 4.68 -9.01
C GLY A 184 -7.71 5.61 -8.24
N ASP A 185 -7.47 5.34 -6.95
CA ASP A 185 -6.56 6.12 -6.11
C ASP A 185 -5.08 5.81 -6.41
N VAL A 186 -4.53 6.53 -7.37
CA VAL A 186 -3.12 6.38 -7.72
C VAL A 186 -2.15 6.70 -6.57
N HIS A 187 -2.52 7.59 -5.63
CA HIS A 187 -1.65 8.01 -4.54
C HIS A 187 -1.45 6.89 -3.53
N ALA A 188 -2.53 6.20 -3.15
CA ALA A 188 -2.45 5.02 -2.30
C ALA A 188 -1.67 3.88 -2.98
N ALA A 189 -1.89 3.63 -4.28
CA ALA A 189 -1.15 2.60 -5.01
C ALA A 189 0.36 2.89 -5.02
N VAL A 190 0.74 4.14 -5.28
CA VAL A 190 2.13 4.60 -5.21
C VAL A 190 2.73 4.37 -3.83
N LEU A 191 1.99 4.69 -2.76
CA LEU A 191 2.45 4.46 -1.39
C LEU A 191 2.62 2.97 -1.06
N VAL A 192 1.76 2.09 -1.57
CA VAL A 192 1.94 0.63 -1.41
C VAL A 192 3.23 0.19 -2.09
N GLY A 193 3.45 0.64 -3.33
CA GLY A 193 4.71 0.37 -4.04
C GLY A 193 5.93 0.90 -3.30
N ALA A 194 5.84 2.11 -2.73
CA ALA A 194 6.91 2.68 -1.90
C ALA A 194 7.18 1.83 -0.67
N GLY A 195 6.13 1.42 0.05
CA GLY A 195 6.22 0.64 1.27
C GLY A 195 6.83 -0.75 1.06
N HIS A 196 6.54 -1.39 -0.08
CA HIS A 196 7.15 -2.68 -0.47
C HIS A 196 8.68 -2.57 -0.56
N VAL A 197 9.21 -1.45 -1.06
CA VAL A 197 10.67 -1.23 -1.17
C VAL A 197 11.26 -0.76 0.16
N LEU A 198 10.54 0.16 0.83
CA LEU A 198 10.99 0.88 2.01
C LEU A 198 11.08 0.00 3.25
N VAL A 199 10.05 -0.82 3.47
CA VAL A 199 9.91 -1.67 4.66
C VAL A 199 9.83 -3.15 4.28
N GLY A 200 9.04 -3.48 3.25
CA GLY A 200 8.67 -4.84 2.88
C GLY A 200 7.21 -5.14 3.24
N ASP A 201 6.51 -5.82 2.34
CA ASP A 201 5.10 -6.24 2.50
C ASP A 201 4.15 -5.12 2.94
N ALA A 202 4.04 -4.04 2.15
CA ALA A 202 3.06 -2.98 2.39
C ALA A 202 1.63 -3.47 2.19
N HIS A 203 0.71 -2.89 2.95
CA HIS A 203 -0.70 -3.27 2.95
C HIS A 203 -1.60 -2.05 2.75
N PHE A 204 -2.40 -2.06 1.69
CA PHE A 204 -3.48 -1.10 1.45
C PHE A 204 -4.62 -1.32 2.46
N THR A 205 -5.16 -0.25 3.04
CA THR A 205 -6.25 -0.31 4.01
C THR A 205 -6.98 1.04 4.15
N GLU A 206 -8.08 1.04 4.89
CA GLU A 206 -8.89 2.20 5.26
C GLU A 206 -9.34 2.06 6.73
N MET A 207 -9.47 3.19 7.44
CA MET A 207 -10.10 3.27 8.75
C MET A 207 -11.63 3.13 8.62
N TYR A 208 -12.14 1.89 8.74
CA TYR A 208 -13.56 1.57 8.58
C TYR A 208 -14.45 2.07 9.72
N SER A 209 -13.96 2.00 10.96
CA SER A 209 -14.69 2.50 12.13
C SER A 209 -13.75 2.79 13.30
N LEU A 210 -14.20 3.62 14.24
CA LEU A 210 -13.46 3.91 15.46
C LEU A 210 -13.98 3.07 16.63
N ASP A 211 -13.07 2.49 17.40
CA ASP A 211 -13.36 1.82 18.66
C ASP A 211 -12.72 2.62 19.80
N PHE A 212 -13.56 3.36 20.52
CA PHE A 212 -13.12 4.22 21.62
C PHE A 212 -12.76 3.46 22.90
N GLU A 213 -13.22 2.22 23.06
CA GLU A 213 -12.85 1.39 24.22
C GLU A 213 -11.45 0.81 24.03
N LYS A 214 -11.13 0.38 22.80
CA LYS A 214 -9.78 -0.08 22.42
C LYS A 214 -8.82 1.07 22.09
N ASP A 215 -9.31 2.30 22.00
CA ASP A 215 -8.56 3.48 21.58
C ASP A 215 -7.91 3.29 20.20
N SER A 216 -8.67 2.74 19.25
CA SER A 216 -8.15 2.28 17.95
C SER A 216 -9.12 2.52 16.80
N ALA A 217 -8.64 2.37 15.56
CA ALA A 217 -9.48 2.23 14.37
C ALA A 217 -9.51 0.76 13.94
N LEU A 218 -10.70 0.25 13.57
CA LEU A 218 -10.82 -0.99 12.81
C LEU A 218 -10.41 -0.68 11.37
N MET A 219 -9.34 -1.31 10.94
CA MET A 219 -8.76 -1.18 9.61
C MET A 219 -9.31 -2.30 8.72
N SER A 220 -9.78 -1.95 7.53
CA SER A 220 -10.29 -2.90 6.55
C SER A 220 -10.30 -2.28 5.15
N HIS A 221 -10.84 -3.00 4.19
CA HIS A 221 -11.33 -2.48 2.91
C HIS A 221 -12.42 -3.43 2.42
N MET A 222 -12.97 -3.19 1.23
CA MET A 222 -13.92 -4.10 0.59
C MET A 222 -13.45 -5.56 0.65
N GLY A 223 -12.23 -5.90 0.27
CA GLY A 223 -11.73 -7.28 0.43
C GLY A 223 -10.27 -7.48 0.06
N GLU A 224 -9.62 -6.43 -0.42
CA GLU A 224 -8.25 -6.44 -0.88
C GLU A 224 -7.32 -6.22 0.28
N GLY A 225 -6.34 -7.12 0.42
CA GLY A 225 -5.34 -6.98 1.46
C GLY A 225 -4.12 -7.83 1.17
N ASN A 226 -2.94 -7.26 1.43
CA ASN A 226 -1.71 -8.03 1.38
C ASN A 226 -1.67 -9.05 2.53
N TRP A 227 -1.96 -10.32 2.26
CA TRP A 227 -1.98 -11.36 3.29
C TRP A 227 -0.59 -11.72 3.86
N LYS A 228 0.51 -11.16 3.32
CA LYS A 228 1.85 -11.34 3.90
C LYS A 228 1.98 -10.75 5.30
N ILE A 229 1.22 -9.68 5.59
CA ILE A 229 1.20 -9.05 6.92
C ILE A 229 0.37 -9.82 7.95
N ALA A 230 -0.31 -10.90 7.54
CA ALA A 230 -1.19 -11.64 8.42
C ALA A 230 -0.43 -12.28 9.59
N ARG A 231 -1.12 -12.34 10.75
CA ARG A 231 -0.66 -13.07 11.93
C ARG A 231 -0.44 -14.55 11.60
N LYS A 232 0.58 -15.17 12.22
CA LYS A 232 1.04 -16.52 11.85
C LYS A 232 0.37 -17.65 12.63
N ASP A 233 -0.45 -17.32 13.62
CA ASP A 233 -1.13 -18.24 14.53
C ASP A 233 -2.61 -18.49 14.16
N ARG A 234 -3.12 -17.91 13.05
CA ARG A 234 -4.45 -18.14 12.52
C ARG A 234 -4.39 -18.48 11.02
N PRO A 235 -5.28 -19.35 10.51
CA PRO A 235 -5.32 -19.65 9.09
C PRO A 235 -5.77 -18.42 8.28
N LEU A 236 -5.23 -18.29 7.08
CA LEU A 236 -5.76 -17.40 6.05
C LEU A 236 -6.94 -18.12 5.39
N LYS A 237 -8.11 -17.50 5.32
CA LYS A 237 -9.29 -18.12 4.71
C LYS A 237 -9.53 -17.53 3.33
N LEU A 238 -10.04 -18.33 2.39
CA LEU A 238 -10.55 -17.85 1.10
C LEU A 238 -12.04 -18.21 1.02
N ILE A 239 -12.90 -17.19 1.04
CA ILE A 239 -14.36 -17.36 1.13
C ILE A 239 -15.07 -16.86 -0.13
N ASP A 240 -16.31 -17.32 -0.35
CA ASP A 240 -17.24 -16.68 -1.29
C ASP A 240 -17.93 -15.52 -0.57
N ARG A 241 -17.59 -14.28 -0.95
CA ARG A 241 -18.12 -13.11 -0.26
C ARG A 241 -19.26 -12.50 -1.07
N GLU A 242 -20.43 -12.42 -0.45
CA GLU A 242 -21.52 -11.60 -0.96
C GLU A 242 -21.09 -10.12 -0.97
N LEU A 243 -21.16 -9.51 -2.15
CA LEU A 243 -20.76 -8.12 -2.34
C LEU A 243 -21.71 -7.42 -3.31
N GLU A 244 -22.51 -6.51 -2.78
CA GLU A 244 -23.44 -5.70 -3.59
C GLU A 244 -22.71 -4.64 -4.43
N ILE A 245 -21.58 -4.15 -3.94
CA ILE A 245 -20.79 -3.09 -4.59
C ILE A 245 -20.21 -3.62 -5.91
N GLY A 246 -20.45 -2.86 -6.99
CA GLY A 246 -20.08 -3.25 -8.36
C GLY A 246 -21.14 -4.07 -9.09
N GLY A 247 -22.17 -4.59 -8.39
CA GLY A 247 -23.32 -5.26 -9.02
C GLY A 247 -22.96 -6.45 -9.91
N LEU A 248 -21.93 -7.21 -9.53
CA LEU A 248 -21.44 -8.42 -10.20
C LEU A 248 -21.53 -9.63 -9.24
N GLY A 249 -21.04 -10.79 -9.66
CA GLY A 249 -21.02 -12.00 -8.83
C GLY A 249 -20.05 -11.89 -7.65
N ASN A 250 -20.25 -12.77 -6.67
CA ASN A 250 -19.45 -12.87 -5.44
C ASN A 250 -17.97 -13.15 -5.75
N PRO A 251 -17.05 -12.23 -5.40
CA PRO A 251 -15.63 -12.46 -5.60
C PRO A 251 -15.02 -13.29 -4.46
N PRO A 252 -14.15 -14.27 -4.78
CA PRO A 252 -13.34 -14.94 -3.76
C PRO A 252 -12.52 -13.90 -2.99
N THR A 253 -12.66 -13.89 -1.66
CA THR A 253 -12.07 -12.88 -0.78
C THR A 253 -11.19 -13.53 0.27
N VAL A 254 -9.96 -13.01 0.43
CA VAL A 254 -9.02 -13.52 1.45
C VAL A 254 -9.36 -12.85 2.78
N VAL A 255 -9.59 -13.65 3.82
CA VAL A 255 -9.88 -13.17 5.18
C VAL A 255 -8.69 -13.46 6.08
N PHE A 256 -8.17 -12.42 6.72
CA PHE A 256 -7.08 -12.51 7.67
C PHE A 256 -7.07 -11.32 8.64
N SER A 257 -6.35 -11.50 9.75
CA SER A 257 -5.98 -10.40 10.64
C SER A 257 -4.49 -10.12 10.56
N ALA A 258 -4.10 -8.84 10.58
CA ALA A 258 -2.69 -8.45 10.61
C ALA A 258 -1.98 -8.97 11.86
N GLN A 259 -0.66 -9.16 11.75
CA GLN A 259 0.23 -9.53 12.85
C GLN A 259 0.26 -8.42 13.91
N PRO A 260 -0.07 -8.71 15.19
CA PRO A 260 0.06 -7.73 16.26
C PRO A 260 1.50 -7.24 16.44
N GLY A 261 1.64 -5.97 16.81
CA GLY A 261 2.92 -5.32 17.06
C GLY A 261 3.02 -3.93 16.44
N PRO A 262 4.21 -3.29 16.52
CA PRO A 262 4.42 -1.94 16.00
C PRO A 262 4.06 -1.82 14.53
N GLY A 263 3.52 -0.68 14.13
CA GLY A 263 3.21 -0.38 12.75
C GLY A 263 3.21 1.13 12.48
N THR A 264 3.28 1.48 11.21
CA THR A 264 3.11 2.85 10.74
C THR A 264 2.04 2.87 9.65
N LEU A 265 1.01 3.67 9.87
CA LEU A 265 0.03 4.04 8.85
C LEU A 265 0.48 5.32 8.16
N VAL A 266 0.39 5.36 6.84
CA VAL A 266 0.71 6.55 6.05
C VAL A 266 -0.39 6.86 5.05
N SER A 267 -0.61 8.14 4.76
CA SER A 267 -1.39 8.63 3.63
C SER A 267 -0.66 9.75 2.89
N LEU A 268 -0.93 9.88 1.59
CA LEU A 268 -0.36 10.91 0.73
C LEU A 268 -1.45 11.90 0.36
N ALA A 269 -1.47 13.02 1.07
CA ALA A 269 -2.44 14.09 0.85
C ALA A 269 -1.96 15.06 -0.24
N THR A 270 -2.87 15.45 -1.11
CA THR A 270 -2.65 16.54 -2.06
C THR A 270 -2.94 17.88 -1.39
N LEU A 271 -1.99 18.80 -1.41
CA LEU A 271 -2.18 20.14 -0.87
C LEU A 271 -2.67 21.12 -1.95
N PRO A 272 -3.35 22.22 -1.55
CA PRO A 272 -3.53 23.37 -2.42
C PRO A 272 -2.17 23.81 -2.98
N ASP A 273 -2.15 24.29 -4.22
CA ASP A 273 -0.95 24.84 -4.88
C ASP A 273 0.12 23.80 -5.27
N THR A 274 -0.32 22.57 -5.60
CA THR A 274 0.47 21.51 -6.27
C THR A 274 1.57 20.86 -5.43
N ASP A 275 1.44 20.84 -4.12
CA ASP A 275 2.39 20.12 -3.25
C ASP A 275 1.78 18.84 -2.66
N TYR A 276 2.64 17.98 -2.11
CA TYR A 276 2.26 16.75 -1.43
C TYR A 276 2.65 16.78 0.04
N ARG A 277 1.80 16.17 0.87
CA ARG A 277 2.09 15.91 2.27
C ARG A 277 1.95 14.43 2.57
N LEU A 278 3.00 13.82 3.12
CA LEU A 278 2.90 12.53 3.77
C LEU A 278 2.42 12.71 5.21
N VAL A 279 1.26 12.17 5.54
CA VAL A 279 0.73 12.12 6.90
C VAL A 279 0.99 10.74 7.47
N THR A 280 1.60 10.66 8.66
CA THR A 280 1.98 9.38 9.28
C THR A 280 1.45 9.25 10.69
N ALA A 281 0.85 8.10 11.02
CA ALA A 281 0.53 7.73 12.39
C ALA A 281 1.38 6.53 12.80
N HIS A 282 2.17 6.70 13.87
CA HIS A 282 2.88 5.60 14.50
C HIS A 282 2.01 4.98 15.58
N GLY A 283 2.08 3.66 15.71
CA GLY A 283 1.23 2.95 16.65
C GLY A 283 1.48 1.47 16.63
N GLU A 284 0.45 0.71 16.91
CA GLU A 284 0.51 -0.75 16.92
C GLU A 284 -0.77 -1.38 16.40
N VAL A 285 -0.61 -2.52 15.74
CA VAL A 285 -1.69 -3.48 15.51
C VAL A 285 -1.95 -4.20 16.82
N LEU A 286 -3.18 -4.10 17.33
CA LEU A 286 -3.58 -4.74 18.59
C LEU A 286 -3.71 -6.26 18.43
N ASP A 287 -3.40 -7.00 19.48
CA ASP A 287 -3.76 -8.42 19.56
C ASP A 287 -5.21 -8.55 20.03
N THR A 288 -6.11 -8.73 19.07
CA THR A 288 -7.55 -8.90 19.30
C THR A 288 -7.98 -10.33 19.02
N GLU A 289 -9.11 -10.72 19.60
CA GLU A 289 -9.86 -11.92 19.24
C GLU A 289 -10.19 -12.01 17.74
N GLU A 290 -10.60 -13.20 17.28
CA GLU A 290 -11.11 -13.37 15.92
C GLU A 290 -12.55 -12.83 15.84
N TYR A 291 -12.85 -12.11 14.76
CA TYR A 291 -14.20 -11.67 14.42
C TYR A 291 -14.77 -12.59 13.33
N PRO A 292 -15.51 -13.65 13.70
CA PRO A 292 -15.91 -14.70 12.77
C PRO A 292 -16.87 -14.21 11.69
N ASP A 293 -17.62 -13.14 11.96
CA ASP A 293 -18.62 -12.58 11.05
C ASP A 293 -18.06 -11.47 10.14
N VAL A 294 -16.75 -11.21 10.17
CA VAL A 294 -16.09 -10.22 9.29
C VAL A 294 -15.55 -10.93 8.04
N PRO A 295 -16.15 -10.73 6.86
CA PRO A 295 -15.85 -11.51 5.66
C PRO A 295 -14.69 -10.93 4.82
N MET A 296 -13.78 -10.17 5.42
CA MET A 296 -12.76 -9.38 4.71
C MET A 296 -11.52 -9.19 5.59
N PRO A 297 -10.35 -8.73 5.07
CA PRO A 297 -9.20 -8.43 5.91
C PRO A 297 -9.55 -7.41 6.99
N TYR A 298 -9.13 -7.64 8.23
CA TYR A 298 -9.44 -6.73 9.35
C TYR A 298 -8.35 -6.72 10.41
N PHE A 299 -8.17 -5.61 11.11
CA PHE A 299 -7.36 -5.55 12.33
C PHE A 299 -7.60 -4.21 13.05
N HIS A 300 -7.30 -4.14 14.34
CA HIS A 300 -7.33 -2.87 15.05
C HIS A 300 -5.94 -2.22 15.03
N PHE A 301 -5.87 -0.96 14.61
CA PHE A 301 -4.67 -0.13 14.74
C PHE A 301 -4.89 0.95 15.80
N ARG A 302 -4.03 0.98 16.82
CA ARG A 302 -4.00 1.99 17.86
C ARG A 302 -2.86 2.97 17.61
N PRO A 303 -3.15 4.24 17.26
CA PRO A 303 -2.13 5.29 17.20
C PRO A 303 -1.50 5.52 18.58
N GLN A 304 -0.21 5.86 18.62
CA GLN A 304 0.51 6.15 19.86
C GLN A 304 -0.04 7.39 20.58
N SER A 305 -0.59 8.37 19.84
CA SER A 305 -1.28 9.54 20.37
C SER A 305 -2.70 9.26 20.89
N GLY A 306 -3.19 8.02 20.73
CA GLY A 306 -4.58 7.64 20.98
C GLY A 306 -5.51 8.07 19.85
N ILE A 307 -6.65 7.38 19.69
CA ILE A 307 -7.48 7.53 18.49
C ILE A 307 -8.06 8.93 18.36
N ARG A 308 -8.44 9.57 19.47
CA ARG A 308 -9.06 10.91 19.44
C ARG A 308 -8.10 11.97 18.90
N GLN A 309 -6.92 12.08 19.52
CA GLN A 309 -5.92 13.06 19.12
C GLN A 309 -5.40 12.79 17.71
N SER A 310 -5.17 11.51 17.40
CA SER A 310 -4.72 11.10 16.07
C SER A 310 -5.74 11.49 14.99
N MET A 311 -7.03 11.18 15.18
CA MET A 311 -8.06 11.52 14.18
C MET A 311 -8.29 13.02 14.04
N ASP A 312 -8.32 13.77 15.15
CA ASP A 312 -8.42 15.24 15.11
C ASP A 312 -7.26 15.82 14.28
N ARG A 313 -6.03 15.37 14.55
CA ARG A 313 -4.85 15.85 13.84
C ARG A 313 -4.83 15.37 12.38
N TRP A 314 -5.13 14.10 12.10
CA TRP A 314 -5.19 13.51 10.76
C TRP A 314 -6.12 14.32 9.85
N MET A 315 -7.33 14.63 10.32
CA MET A 315 -8.29 15.46 9.58
C MET A 315 -7.81 16.90 9.43
N LEU A 316 -7.24 17.51 10.48
CA LEU A 316 -6.73 18.89 10.43
C LEU A 316 -5.59 19.09 9.43
N VAL A 317 -4.81 18.04 9.16
CA VAL A 317 -3.68 18.10 8.21
C VAL A 317 -4.01 17.48 6.86
N GLY A 318 -5.27 17.07 6.64
CA GLY A 318 -5.76 16.58 5.35
C GLY A 318 -5.36 15.15 5.02
N GLY A 319 -5.08 14.29 6.01
CA GLY A 319 -4.82 12.88 5.75
C GLY A 319 -6.02 12.21 5.07
N THR A 320 -5.75 11.35 4.08
CA THR A 320 -6.76 10.70 3.22
C THR A 320 -7.39 9.48 3.89
N HIS A 321 -8.51 8.99 3.35
CA HIS A 321 -9.18 7.78 3.86
C HIS A 321 -8.50 6.48 3.41
N HIS A 322 -7.84 6.46 2.27
CA HIS A 322 -6.94 5.37 1.91
C HIS A 322 -5.59 5.54 2.59
N GLN A 323 -5.13 4.47 3.24
CA GLN A 323 -3.85 4.41 3.90
C GLN A 323 -3.03 3.19 3.49
N VAL A 324 -1.75 3.26 3.80
CA VAL A 324 -0.83 2.14 3.69
C VAL A 324 -0.27 1.82 5.06
N LEU A 325 -0.43 0.57 5.49
CA LEU A 325 0.21 0.02 6.67
C LEU A 325 1.54 -0.64 6.28
N THR A 326 2.58 -0.35 7.03
CA THR A 326 3.79 -1.16 7.11
C THR A 326 4.01 -1.62 8.55
N LEU A 327 4.28 -2.91 8.74
CA LEU A 327 4.58 -3.47 10.07
C LEU A 327 6.04 -3.17 10.48
N GLY A 328 6.25 -3.05 11.79
CA GLY A 328 7.54 -2.71 12.40
C GLY A 328 7.71 -1.22 12.70
N GLY A 329 8.74 -0.90 13.49
CA GLY A 329 9.07 0.45 13.93
C GLY A 329 9.91 1.22 12.90
N TYR A 330 9.43 1.36 11.66
CA TYR A 330 10.19 1.97 10.56
C TYR A 330 9.72 3.38 10.16
N ALA A 331 9.09 4.08 11.10
CA ALA A 331 8.70 5.49 11.02
C ALA A 331 9.72 6.39 10.30
N ARG A 332 10.97 6.34 10.77
CA ARG A 332 12.09 7.14 10.27
C ARG A 332 12.35 6.96 8.77
N ARG A 333 12.05 5.79 8.22
CA ARG A 333 12.25 5.55 6.77
C ARG A 333 11.31 6.40 5.93
N TRP A 334 10.08 6.63 6.40
CA TRP A 334 9.11 7.50 5.74
C TRP A 334 9.54 8.96 5.84
N GLU A 335 10.02 9.41 7.01
CA GLU A 335 10.60 10.74 7.21
C GLU A 335 11.77 11.01 6.24
N LEU A 336 12.74 10.09 6.21
CA LEU A 336 13.91 10.18 5.32
C LEU A 336 13.52 10.13 3.83
N LEU A 337 12.44 9.41 3.48
CA LEU A 337 11.93 9.41 2.12
C LEU A 337 11.36 10.79 1.75
N CYS A 338 10.59 11.41 2.65
CA CYS A 338 10.08 12.76 2.45
C CYS A 338 11.21 13.79 2.30
N ASP A 339 12.28 13.68 3.11
CA ASP A 339 13.45 14.55 3.00
C ASP A 339 14.12 14.44 1.62
N ILE A 340 14.21 13.21 1.08
CA ILE A 340 14.80 12.94 -0.25
C ILE A 340 13.89 13.47 -1.37
N LEU A 341 12.58 13.29 -1.25
CA LEU A 341 11.59 13.74 -2.22
C LEU A 341 11.26 15.24 -2.10
N GLN A 342 11.70 15.87 -1.01
CA GLN A 342 11.40 17.26 -0.67
C GLN A 342 9.89 17.55 -0.57
N ILE A 343 9.13 16.60 -0.01
CA ILE A 343 7.68 16.76 0.26
C ILE A 343 7.43 16.96 1.75
N GLU A 344 6.33 17.60 2.11
CA GLU A 344 6.00 17.83 3.52
C GLU A 344 5.74 16.51 4.26
N HIS A 345 6.23 16.38 5.49
CA HIS A 345 5.91 15.26 6.38
C HIS A 345 5.25 15.77 7.66
N VAL A 346 4.15 15.12 8.05
CA VAL A 346 3.47 15.41 9.32
C VAL A 346 3.15 14.11 10.06
N ALA A 347 3.75 13.92 11.23
CA ALA A 347 3.35 12.88 12.17
C ALA A 347 2.15 13.29 13.02
N VAL A 348 1.24 12.36 13.30
CA VAL A 348 -0.02 12.57 14.03
C VAL A 348 -0.30 11.56 15.14
#